data_AF-A4FPS0-F1
#
_entry.id   AF-A4FPS0-F1
#
_cell.length_a   1.000
_cell.length_b   1.000
_cell.length_c   1.000
_cell.angle_alpha   90.00
_cell.angle_beta   90.00
_cell.angle_gamma   90.00
#
_symmetry.space_group_name_H-M   'P 1'
#
loop_
_entity.id
_entity.type
_entity.pdbx_description
1 polymer ?
#
loop_
_entity_poly.entity_id
_entity_poly.type
_entity_poly.pdbx_seq_one_letter_code
_entity_poly.pdbx_strand_id
1 'polypeptide(L)'
;MGDPYFVLVETSELGGLVGALDVVDERAELNHRYRKLIADSRQVLEGPRVRLTQARGIAKRLMVLVKAAGPGFADGLGERERAALEEGLAQAESLVQRGPAAGS
;
A
#
# COMPACT_ATOMS: atom_id res chain seq x y z
N MET A 1 -16.10 -22.75 7.76
CA MET A 1 -15.49 -21.57 8.41
C MET A 1 -14.09 -21.43 7.83
N GLY A 2 -13.88 -20.49 6.91
CA GLY A 2 -12.61 -20.33 6.21
C GLY A 2 -11.57 -19.69 7.14
N ASP A 3 -10.39 -20.27 7.19
CA ASP A 3 -9.30 -19.74 8.00
C ASP A 3 -8.92 -18.33 7.49
N PRO A 4 -8.98 -17.28 8.34
CA PRO A 4 -8.67 -15.91 7.94
C PRO A 4 -7.22 -15.73 7.44
N TYR A 5 -6.33 -16.69 7.70
CA TYR A 5 -4.96 -16.73 7.18
C TYR A 5 -4.86 -17.11 5.69
N PHE A 6 -5.95 -17.59 5.08
CA PHE A 6 -6.02 -18.01 3.68
C PHE A 6 -6.92 -17.13 2.80
N VAL A 7 -7.42 -16.01 3.34
CA VAL A 7 -8.18 -15.05 2.52
C VAL A 7 -7.26 -14.47 1.46
N LEU A 8 -7.62 -14.70 0.20
CA LEU A 8 -6.96 -14.13 -0.97
C LEU A 8 -7.73 -12.90 -1.42
N VAL A 9 -7.00 -11.92 -1.94
CA VAL A 9 -7.51 -10.68 -2.53
C VAL A 9 -6.98 -10.62 -3.95
N GLU A 10 -7.80 -10.21 -4.91
CA GLU A 10 -7.31 -9.99 -6.28
C GLU A 10 -6.39 -8.77 -6.29
N THR A 11 -5.24 -8.87 -6.92
CA THR A 11 -4.32 -7.73 -6.98
C THR A 11 -4.90 -6.56 -7.76
N SER A 12 -5.82 -6.81 -8.70
CA SER A 12 -6.59 -5.76 -9.37
C SER A 12 -7.44 -4.93 -8.40
N GLU A 13 -7.86 -5.50 -7.27
CA GLU A 13 -8.57 -4.75 -6.21
C GLU A 13 -7.61 -3.84 -5.41
N LEU A 14 -6.30 -4.00 -5.54
CA LEU A 14 -5.26 -3.24 -4.83
C LEU A 14 -4.65 -2.11 -5.68
N GLY A 15 -5.38 -1.65 -6.71
CA GLY A 15 -4.90 -0.63 -7.65
C GLY A 15 -4.47 0.68 -6.96
N GLY A 16 -5.19 1.12 -5.93
CA GLY A 16 -4.82 2.31 -5.15
C GLY A 16 -3.47 2.15 -4.45
N LEU A 17 -3.19 0.98 -3.85
CA LEU A 17 -1.88 0.70 -3.25
C LEU A 17 -0.76 0.72 -4.28
N VAL A 18 -0.98 0.16 -5.47
CA VAL A 18 0.01 0.16 -6.56
C VAL A 18 0.32 1.60 -6.97
N GLY A 19 -0.72 2.39 -7.29
CA GLY A 19 -0.55 3.79 -7.72
C GLY A 19 0.16 4.64 -6.67
N ALA A 20 -0.18 4.49 -5.39
CA ALA A 20 0.49 5.23 -4.33
C ALA A 20 1.95 4.79 -4.12
N LEU A 21 2.27 3.50 -4.26
CA LEU A 21 3.66 3.03 -4.24
C LEU A 21 4.47 3.62 -5.39
N ASP A 22 3.87 3.74 -6.58
CA ASP A 22 4.52 4.34 -7.75
C ASP A 22 4.81 5.82 -7.53
N VAL A 23 3.84 6.58 -7.04
CA VAL A 23 4.03 8.00 -6.69
C VAL A 23 5.14 8.17 -5.67
N VAL A 24 5.16 7.34 -4.62
CA VAL A 24 6.20 7.42 -3.59
C VAL A 24 7.58 7.05 -4.15
N ASP A 25 7.68 6.03 -5.00
CA ASP A 25 8.96 5.62 -5.60
C ASP A 25 9.56 6.71 -6.51
N GLU A 26 8.71 7.35 -7.31
CA GLU A 26 9.12 8.33 -8.31
C GLU A 26 9.39 9.71 -7.72
N ARG A 27 8.59 10.12 -6.72
CA ARG A 27 8.54 11.52 -6.25
C ARG A 27 9.23 11.72 -4.91
N ALA A 28 9.38 10.69 -4.08
CA ALA A 28 9.97 10.84 -2.76
C ALA A 28 11.50 10.67 -2.78
N GLU A 29 12.20 11.54 -2.05
CA GLU A 29 13.63 11.42 -1.80
C GLU A 29 13.91 10.38 -0.70
N LEU A 30 13.83 9.10 -1.08
CA LEU A 30 14.00 7.98 -0.18
C LEU A 30 15.40 7.37 -0.26
N ASN A 31 15.91 6.93 0.90
CA ASN A 31 17.15 6.15 0.96
C ASN A 31 16.94 4.71 0.42
N HIS A 32 18.06 4.00 0.22
CA HIS A 32 18.07 2.64 -0.33
C HIS A 32 17.19 1.65 0.45
N ARG A 33 17.08 1.80 1.78
CA ARG A 33 16.29 0.89 2.63
C ARG A 33 14.80 1.02 2.33
N TYR A 34 14.31 2.24 2.17
CA TYR A 34 12.90 2.49 1.85
C TYR A 34 12.58 2.11 0.40
N ARG A 35 13.47 2.36 -0.56
CA ARG A 35 13.30 1.87 -1.94
C ARG A 35 13.22 0.36 -2.03
N LYS A 36 14.00 -0.36 -1.20
CA LYS A 36 13.88 -1.82 -1.10
C LYS A 36 12.49 -2.26 -0.62
N LEU A 37 11.89 -1.56 0.35
CA LEU A 37 10.53 -1.88 0.81
C LEU A 37 9.48 -1.69 -0.29
N ILE A 38 9.66 -0.72 -1.19
CA ILE A 38 8.80 -0.53 -2.36
C ILE A 38 8.96 -1.72 -3.30
N ALA A 39 10.20 -2.06 -3.67
CA ALA A 39 10.50 -3.20 -4.54
C ALA A 39 9.93 -4.52 -4.00
N ASP A 40 10.17 -4.81 -2.71
CA ASP A 40 9.64 -6.00 -2.04
C ASP A 40 8.10 -6.02 -1.99
N SER A 41 7.45 -4.85 -2.00
CA SER A 41 5.99 -4.74 -2.02
C SER A 41 5.43 -4.95 -3.44
N ARG A 42 6.09 -4.39 -4.46
CA ARG A 42 5.73 -4.61 -5.86
C ARG A 42 5.88 -6.08 -6.26
N GLN A 43 6.97 -6.74 -5.84
CA GLN A 43 7.18 -8.16 -6.13
C GLN A 43 6.02 -9.04 -5.60
N VAL A 44 5.45 -8.70 -4.45
CA VAL A 44 4.28 -9.41 -3.93
C VAL A 44 3.03 -9.16 -4.77
N LEU A 45 2.89 -7.96 -5.36
CA LEU A 45 1.76 -7.55 -6.20
C LEU A 45 1.90 -7.99 -7.67
N GLU A 46 2.97 -8.67 -8.07
CA GLU A 46 3.10 -9.21 -9.43
C GLU A 46 2.15 -10.39 -9.69
N GLY A 47 1.75 -11.10 -8.63
CA GLY A 47 0.79 -12.20 -8.72
C GLY A 47 -0.64 -11.70 -8.94
N PRO A 48 -1.53 -12.51 -9.55
CA PRO A 48 -2.92 -12.14 -9.76
C PRO A 48 -3.72 -12.04 -8.45
N ARG A 49 -3.29 -12.77 -7.41
CA ARG A 49 -3.88 -12.77 -6.07
C ARG A 49 -2.80 -12.74 -5.01
N VAL A 50 -3.08 -12.07 -3.90
CA VAL A 50 -2.21 -12.03 -2.72
C VAL A 50 -2.99 -12.40 -1.47
N ARG A 51 -2.29 -12.87 -0.42
CA ARG A 51 -2.95 -13.07 0.88
C ARG A 51 -3.34 -11.72 1.46
N LEU A 52 -4.49 -11.66 2.11
CA LEU A 52 -4.95 -10.46 2.82
C LEU A 52 -3.92 -9.96 3.85
N THR A 53 -3.20 -10.87 4.53
CA THR A 53 -2.13 -10.50 5.46
C THR A 53 -0.94 -9.83 4.77
N GLN A 54 -0.61 -10.24 3.53
CA GLN A 54 0.41 -9.59 2.72
C GLN A 54 -0.06 -8.21 2.27
N ALA A 55 -1.30 -8.08 1.77
CA ALA A 55 -1.89 -6.80 1.40
C ALA A 55 -1.89 -5.79 2.57
N ARG A 56 -2.27 -6.24 3.77
CA ARG A 56 -2.16 -5.43 5.01
C ARG A 56 -0.73 -5.04 5.36
N GLY A 57 0.22 -5.95 5.13
CA GLY A 57 1.65 -5.66 5.30
C GLY A 57 2.12 -4.56 4.36
N ILE A 58 1.69 -4.59 3.11
CA ILE A 58 1.99 -3.56 2.10
C ILE A 58 1.35 -2.23 2.48
N ALA A 59 0.06 -2.22 2.87
CA ALA A 59 -0.63 -1.03 3.35
C ALA A 59 0.14 -0.32 4.48
N LYS A 60 0.61 -1.06 5.48
CA LYS A 60 1.44 -0.50 6.56
C LYS A 60 2.77 0.06 6.05
N ARG A 61 3.42 -0.63 5.10
CA ARG A 61 4.66 -0.12 4.49
C ARG A 61 4.41 1.18 3.73
N LEU A 62 3.33 1.30 2.96
CA LEU A 62 2.96 2.54 2.27
C LEU A 62 2.87 3.71 3.27
N MET A 63 2.15 3.53 4.38
CA MET A 63 2.05 4.57 5.41
C MET A 63 3.41 4.97 6.00
N VAL A 64 4.31 4.00 6.21
CA VAL A 64 5.68 4.26 6.66
C VAL A 64 6.49 5.03 5.61
N LEU A 65 6.36 4.67 4.33
CA LEU A 65 7.08 5.31 3.24
C LEU A 65 6.64 6.76 3.04
N VAL A 66 5.34 7.04 3.10
CA VAL A 66 4.80 8.40 3.05
C VAL A 66 5.31 9.24 4.22
N LYS A 67 5.35 8.66 5.43
CA LYS A 67 5.95 9.32 6.59
C LYS A 67 7.45 9.59 6.39
N ALA A 68 8.16 8.66 5.76
CA ALA A 68 9.59 8.80 5.47
C ALA A 68 9.88 9.83 4.35
N ALA A 69 8.93 10.03 3.42
CA ALA A 69 9.01 11.07 2.39
C ALA A 69 8.91 12.49 2.96
N GLY A 70 8.39 12.64 4.18
CA GLY A 70 8.36 13.89 4.92
C GLY A 70 7.00 14.62 4.87
N PRO A 71 6.77 15.58 5.78
CA PRO A 71 5.46 16.19 6.00
C PRO A 71 4.95 17.04 4.83
N GLY A 72 5.84 17.58 3.99
CA GLY A 72 5.48 18.36 2.80
C GLY A 72 5.44 17.55 1.51
N PHE A 73 5.58 16.22 1.58
CA PHE A 73 5.65 15.37 0.39
C PHE A 73 4.42 15.55 -0.50
N ALA A 74 3.22 15.48 0.09
CA ALA A 74 1.97 15.61 -0.66
C ALA A 74 1.76 17.01 -1.28
N ASP A 75 2.35 18.05 -0.69
CA ASP A 75 2.22 19.43 -1.17
C ASP A 75 3.06 19.69 -2.44
N GLY A 76 4.10 18.88 -2.67
CA GLY A 76 4.95 18.94 -3.87
C GLY A 76 4.45 18.12 -5.06
N LEU A 77 3.33 17.39 -4.90
CA LEU A 77 2.77 16.52 -5.93
C LEU A 77 1.86 17.28 -6.89
N GLY A 78 1.85 16.84 -8.16
CA GLY A 78 0.82 17.25 -9.11
C GLY A 78 -0.55 16.67 -8.72
N GLU A 79 -1.63 17.24 -9.26
CA GLU A 79 -3.02 16.85 -8.92
C GLU A 79 -3.27 15.35 -9.08
N ARG A 80 -2.78 14.73 -10.17
CA ARG A 80 -2.95 13.30 -10.43
C ARG A 80 -2.16 12.43 -9.46
N GLU A 81 -0.93 12.81 -9.17
CA GLU A 81 -0.06 12.09 -8.23
C GLU A 81 -0.64 12.15 -6.81
N ARG A 82 -1.16 13.31 -6.44
CA ARG A 82 -1.84 13.53 -5.17
C ARG A 82 -3.10 12.68 -5.06
N ALA A 83 -3.95 12.66 -6.10
CA ALA A 83 -5.15 11.83 -6.11
C ALA A 83 -4.83 10.34 -5.96
N ALA A 84 -3.82 9.85 -6.68
CA ALA A 84 -3.36 8.46 -6.57
C ALA A 84 -2.81 8.14 -5.16
N LEU A 85 -2.05 9.07 -4.56
CA LEU A 85 -1.56 8.93 -3.19
C LEU A 85 -2.71 8.88 -2.18
N GLU A 86 -3.70 9.77 -2.31
CA GLU A 86 -4.87 9.84 -1.42
C GLU A 86 -5.73 8.57 -1.52
N GLU A 87 -5.98 8.07 -2.74
CA GLU A 87 -6.70 6.81 -2.97
C GLU A 87 -5.97 5.63 -2.32
N GLY A 88 -4.65 5.50 -2.53
CA GLY A 88 -3.87 4.43 -1.95
C GLY A 88 -3.78 4.50 -0.42
N LEU A 89 -3.71 5.70 0.16
CA LEU A 89 -3.73 5.90 1.61
C LEU A 89 -5.10 5.52 2.21
N ALA A 90 -6.20 5.91 1.57
CA ALA A 90 -7.55 5.52 1.99
C ALA A 90 -7.74 4.00 1.93
N GLN A 91 -7.24 3.36 0.85
CA GLN A 91 -7.25 1.90 0.73
C GLN A 91 -6.38 1.22 1.80
N ALA A 92 -5.18 1.75 2.06
CA ALA A 92 -4.29 1.24 3.09
C ALA A 92 -4.94 1.30 4.47
N GLU A 93 -5.59 2.41 4.80
CA GLU A 93 -6.31 2.59 6.05
C GLU A 93 -7.47 1.57 6.17
N SER A 94 -8.27 1.39 5.13
CA SER A 94 -9.35 0.40 5.10
C SER A 94 -8.85 -1.03 5.38
N LEU A 95 -7.73 -1.42 4.76
CA LEU A 95 -7.13 -2.74 4.94
C LEU A 95 -6.62 -2.96 6.37
N VAL A 96 -6.08 -1.91 7.00
CA VAL A 96 -5.55 -1.95 8.37
C VAL A 96 -6.67 -1.93 9.41
N GLN A 97 -7.71 -1.11 9.21
CA GLN A 97 -8.83 -0.96 10.15
C GLN A 97 -9.76 -2.18 10.16
N ARG A 98 -9.95 -2.85 9.01
CA ARG A 98 -10.65 -4.14 8.98
C ARG A 98 -9.79 -5.16 9.72
N GLY A 99 -10.03 -5.37 11.01
CA GLY A 99 -9.47 -6.49 11.78
C GLY A 99 -9.93 -7.84 11.23
N PRO A 100 -9.46 -8.98 11.76
CA PRO A 100 -10.14 -10.25 11.49
C PRO A 100 -11.60 -10.06 11.93
N ALA A 101 -12.55 -10.35 11.04
CA ALA A 101 -13.94 -10.41 11.43
C ALA A 101 -14.02 -11.39 12.61
N ALA A 102 -14.30 -10.89 13.80
CA ALA A 102 -14.76 -11.72 14.88
C ALA A 102 -16.05 -12.37 14.35
N GLY A 103 -16.03 -13.70 14.24
CA GLY A 103 -17.16 -14.48 13.73
C GLY A 103 -18.45 -14.05 14.43
N SER A 104 -19.46 -13.74 13.64
CA SER A 104 -20.86 -13.82 14.05
C SER A 104 -21.41 -15.17 13.63
#